data_AF-A0A7J5F2V5-F1
#
_entry.id   AF-A0A7J5F2V5-F1
#
_cell.length_a   1.000
_cell.length_b   1.000
_cell.length_c   1.000
_cell.angle_alpha   90.00
_cell.angle_beta   90.00
_cell.angle_gamma   90.00
#
_symmetry.space_group_name_H-M   'P 1'
#
loop_
_entity.id
_entity.type
_entity.pdbx_description
1 polymer ?
#
loop_
_entity_poly.entity_id
_entity_poly.type
_entity_poly.pdbx_seq_one_letter_code
_entity_poly.pdbx_strand_id
1 'polypeptide(L)'
;MKVFGTLLALVVLASSAFAQSTYVGSAACKTCHAAAHDAWKLSGHPYKIQKLQGGNGPVYPVLSSQKSVGSVVSYTLQSGIPTAPDSLPWNKVGFVLGGYHSNARFLDTAGYLIYGNNRQYNLPTKKWVAYTSGSATKGSYTYSCYRCHTTGASKVKTAEFQAYPGIEGSWAEAGIGCEGCHGPASAHAASPSSVKPPKEGNATCSHCHARDRNDSISTYPWNNRVEWQPRTVNSVSTGFIRHREQGDMMAASKHKNLACVTCHDPHKGVYFDQGGLKASVNCQTCHTGKEIAGHESSKTKAECTDCHMPKAARNGDQLTAYVSEQSAHYWKVITDSITMFQNLDDINSTANPPVTYKFIKTDGNGMSGLTLDYTCKQCHTDKSVAWASKYAKGMHAGITTVKGSGTAPAAYALGQNYPNPFNPSTAIRYAIPRASHVTLKVYSMTGALVATVVNAQQDAGWHDVTFSAGTLSSGIYIYRLTAGDFSYTRKMMLLK
;
A
#
# COMPACT_ATOMS: atom_id res chain seq x y z
N MET A 1 11.53 -49.23 -74.84
CA MET A 1 10.87 -47.97 -74.45
C MET A 1 9.61 -48.26 -73.64
N LYS A 2 9.68 -48.18 -72.31
CA LYS A 2 8.52 -47.96 -71.42
C LYS A 2 9.05 -47.16 -70.23
N VAL A 3 8.70 -45.88 -70.18
CA VAL A 3 9.05 -44.94 -69.12
C VAL A 3 8.06 -45.17 -67.97
N PHE A 4 8.56 -45.57 -66.80
CA PHE A 4 7.79 -45.52 -65.55
C PHE A 4 7.98 -44.12 -64.95
N GLY A 5 6.91 -43.32 -64.95
CA GLY A 5 6.86 -42.04 -64.24
C GLY A 5 6.49 -42.28 -62.78
N THR A 6 7.45 -42.08 -61.87
CA THR A 6 7.22 -42.11 -60.43
C THR A 6 6.64 -40.77 -59.99
N LEU A 7 5.38 -40.75 -59.57
CA LEU A 7 4.72 -39.59 -58.99
C LEU A 7 5.28 -39.38 -57.56
N LEU A 8 6.13 -38.38 -57.37
CA LEU A 8 6.64 -38.00 -56.04
C LEU A 8 5.57 -37.14 -55.35
N ALA A 9 4.82 -37.72 -54.41
CA ALA A 9 3.90 -36.97 -53.56
C ALA A 9 4.71 -36.14 -52.55
N LEU A 10 4.77 -34.82 -52.78
CA LEU A 10 5.35 -33.87 -51.84
C LEU A 10 4.39 -33.71 -50.65
N VAL A 11 4.65 -34.41 -49.54
CA VAL A 11 3.98 -34.15 -48.27
C VAL A 11 4.56 -32.88 -47.68
N VAL A 12 3.89 -31.74 -47.91
CA VAL A 12 4.18 -30.49 -47.21
C VAL A 12 3.64 -30.65 -45.78
N LEU A 13 4.50 -31.08 -44.86
CA LEU A 13 4.27 -30.91 -43.42
C LEU A 13 4.31 -29.40 -43.13
N ALA A 14 3.15 -28.76 -43.14
CA ALA A 14 2.99 -27.44 -42.56
C ALA A 14 3.17 -27.56 -41.05
N SER A 15 4.40 -27.43 -40.57
CA SER A 15 4.68 -27.17 -39.17
C SER A 15 4.23 -25.74 -38.88
N SER A 16 2.98 -25.58 -38.44
CA SER A 16 2.56 -24.39 -37.73
C SER A 16 3.38 -24.33 -36.44
N ALA A 17 4.53 -23.66 -36.51
CA ALA A 17 5.30 -23.26 -35.34
C ALA A 17 4.42 -22.27 -34.55
N PHE A 18 3.57 -22.81 -33.67
CA PHE A 18 2.98 -22.01 -32.62
C PHE A 18 4.13 -21.46 -31.78
N ALA A 19 4.40 -20.17 -31.88
CA ALA A 19 5.34 -19.51 -31.00
C ALA A 19 4.86 -19.77 -29.56
N GLN A 20 5.61 -20.59 -28.83
CA GLN A 20 5.29 -20.91 -27.45
C GLN A 20 5.32 -19.60 -26.64
N SER A 21 4.27 -19.34 -25.88
CA SER A 21 4.21 -18.16 -25.00
C SER A 21 5.46 -18.14 -24.12
N THR A 22 6.18 -17.01 -24.11
CA THR A 22 7.34 -16.82 -23.23
C THR A 22 6.93 -16.64 -21.77
N TYR A 23 5.65 -16.35 -21.53
CA TYR A 23 5.00 -16.25 -20.22
C TYR A 23 4.34 -17.58 -19.84
N VAL A 24 4.63 -18.07 -18.63
CA VAL A 24 4.06 -19.34 -18.09
C VAL A 24 2.91 -19.12 -17.11
N GLY A 25 2.71 -17.87 -16.65
CA GLY A 25 1.67 -17.47 -15.72
C GLY A 25 2.02 -17.76 -14.25
N SER A 26 1.46 -16.94 -13.35
CA SER A 26 1.73 -17.03 -11.91
C SER A 26 1.35 -18.37 -11.28
N ALA A 27 0.37 -19.08 -11.85
CA ALA A 27 -0.02 -20.41 -11.42
C ALA A 27 1.12 -21.44 -11.56
N ALA A 28 1.93 -21.36 -12.62
CA ALA A 28 3.08 -22.24 -12.82
C ALA A 28 4.18 -21.96 -11.78
N CYS A 29 4.35 -20.69 -11.39
CA CYS A 29 5.33 -20.28 -10.37
C CYS A 29 5.01 -20.88 -8.98
N LYS A 30 3.72 -21.10 -8.66
CA LYS A 30 3.28 -21.64 -7.36
C LYS A 30 3.93 -22.99 -7.05
N THR A 31 4.13 -23.85 -8.05
CA THR A 31 4.65 -25.21 -7.87
C THR A 31 6.00 -25.23 -7.13
N CYS A 32 6.86 -24.25 -7.41
CA CYS A 32 8.18 -24.12 -6.77
C CYS A 32 8.24 -23.00 -5.72
N HIS A 33 7.35 -22.01 -5.80
CA HIS A 33 7.39 -20.78 -4.98
C HIS A 33 6.09 -20.54 -4.19
N ALA A 34 5.51 -21.60 -3.63
CA ALA A 34 4.21 -21.56 -2.96
C ALA A 34 4.09 -20.42 -1.92
N ALA A 35 5.08 -20.27 -1.02
CA ALA A 35 5.04 -19.24 0.02
C ALA A 35 5.00 -17.80 -0.54
N ALA A 36 5.84 -17.51 -1.55
CA ALA A 36 5.87 -16.19 -2.18
C ALA A 36 4.58 -15.92 -2.97
N HIS A 37 4.09 -16.93 -3.68
CA HIS A 37 2.84 -16.85 -4.42
C HIS A 37 1.63 -16.63 -3.49
N ASP A 38 1.55 -17.36 -2.37
CA ASP A 38 0.43 -17.23 -1.42
C ASP A 38 0.46 -15.87 -0.71
N ALA A 39 1.65 -15.34 -0.39
CA ALA A 39 1.78 -13.95 0.07
C ALA A 39 1.33 -12.95 -1.02
N TRP A 40 1.77 -13.15 -2.27
CA TRP A 40 1.42 -12.27 -3.41
C TRP A 40 -0.08 -12.20 -3.64
N LYS A 41 -0.81 -13.31 -3.44
CA LYS A 41 -2.28 -13.29 -3.49
C LYS A 41 -2.92 -12.33 -2.50
N LEU A 42 -2.25 -11.96 -1.42
CA LEU A 42 -2.77 -11.00 -0.43
C LEU A 42 -2.30 -9.55 -0.70
N SER A 43 -1.55 -9.32 -1.78
CA SER A 43 -0.93 -8.02 -2.06
C SER A 43 -1.82 -7.00 -2.77
N GLY A 44 -2.90 -7.44 -3.42
CA GLY A 44 -3.72 -6.60 -4.29
C GLY A 44 -3.23 -6.48 -5.73
N HIS A 45 -1.97 -6.84 -6.01
CA HIS A 45 -1.42 -6.94 -7.37
C HIS A 45 -2.18 -7.89 -8.30
N PRO A 46 -2.56 -9.12 -7.89
CA PRO A 46 -3.34 -10.01 -8.75
C PRO A 46 -4.70 -9.45 -9.16
N TYR A 47 -5.21 -8.50 -8.38
CA TYR A 47 -6.59 -8.02 -8.50
C TYR A 47 -6.69 -6.66 -9.20
N LYS A 48 -5.62 -6.19 -9.86
CA LYS A 48 -5.65 -4.94 -10.64
C LYS A 48 -6.59 -5.03 -11.84
N ILE A 49 -6.74 -6.22 -12.42
CA ILE A 49 -7.85 -6.57 -13.29
C ILE A 49 -8.19 -8.05 -13.11
N GLN A 50 -9.47 -8.38 -13.12
CA GLN A 50 -9.97 -9.74 -13.07
C GLN A 50 -11.00 -9.93 -14.18
N LYS A 51 -10.89 -11.04 -14.91
CA LYS A 51 -11.96 -11.51 -15.81
C LYS A 51 -13.03 -12.20 -14.98
N LEU A 52 -14.28 -11.74 -15.09
CA LEU A 52 -15.38 -12.39 -14.40
C LEU A 52 -15.85 -13.62 -15.18
N GLN A 53 -16.25 -14.66 -14.46
CA GLN A 53 -16.79 -15.89 -15.02
C GLN A 53 -18.15 -16.22 -14.40
N GLY A 54 -19.04 -16.82 -15.20
CA GLY A 54 -20.27 -17.44 -14.70
C GLY A 54 -21.31 -16.48 -14.09
N GLY A 55 -21.26 -15.19 -14.43
CA GLY A 55 -22.23 -14.21 -13.91
C GLY A 55 -22.11 -13.93 -12.41
N ASN A 56 -20.91 -14.12 -11.84
CA ASN A 56 -20.62 -13.81 -10.43
C ASN A 56 -19.78 -12.53 -10.30
N GLY A 57 -19.94 -11.83 -9.18
CA GLY A 57 -19.10 -10.69 -8.81
C GLY A 57 -17.68 -11.09 -8.41
N PRO A 58 -16.76 -10.11 -8.31
CA PRO A 58 -15.40 -10.37 -7.88
C PRO A 58 -15.36 -10.77 -6.40
N VAL A 59 -14.48 -11.72 -6.09
CA VAL A 59 -14.17 -12.13 -4.71
C VAL A 59 -12.73 -11.78 -4.40
N TYR A 60 -12.54 -11.03 -3.31
CA TYR A 60 -11.26 -10.66 -2.75
C TYR A 60 -11.02 -11.44 -1.46
N PRO A 61 -9.77 -11.83 -1.17
CA PRO A 61 -9.37 -12.29 0.16
C PRO A 61 -9.82 -11.31 1.24
N VAL A 62 -10.44 -11.81 2.31
CA VAL A 62 -10.68 -10.99 3.51
C VAL A 62 -9.41 -11.00 4.34
N LEU A 63 -8.83 -9.83 4.61
CA LEU A 63 -7.79 -9.72 5.62
C LEU A 63 -8.45 -9.46 6.97
N SER A 64 -7.93 -10.09 8.03
CA SER A 64 -8.44 -10.04 9.41
C SER A 64 -8.37 -8.65 10.06
N SER A 65 -7.89 -7.65 9.34
CA SER A 65 -7.42 -6.40 9.87
C SER A 65 -8.45 -5.29 9.72
N GLN A 66 -8.72 -4.56 10.82
CA GLN A 66 -9.51 -3.34 10.84
C GLN A 66 -8.60 -2.18 11.22
N LYS A 67 -8.71 -1.04 10.53
CA LYS A 67 -8.06 0.21 10.97
C LYS A 67 -9.09 1.33 10.99
N SER A 68 -9.16 2.00 12.12
CA SER A 68 -9.88 3.26 12.27
C SER A 68 -8.91 4.40 12.03
N VAL A 69 -9.29 5.38 11.21
CA VAL A 69 -8.59 6.66 11.07
C VAL A 69 -9.40 7.70 11.83
N GLY A 70 -8.88 8.10 13.00
CA GLY A 70 -9.61 8.95 13.95
C GLY A 70 -10.95 8.32 14.38
N SER A 71 -11.90 9.16 14.80
CA SER A 71 -13.29 8.77 15.10
C SER A 71 -14.18 8.71 13.85
N VAL A 72 -13.64 9.04 12.68
CA VAL A 72 -14.43 9.45 11.51
C VAL A 72 -14.54 8.35 10.46
N VAL A 73 -13.57 7.43 10.37
CA VAL A 73 -13.62 6.29 9.44
C VAL A 73 -13.17 5.01 10.12
N SER A 74 -14.13 4.11 10.37
CA SER A 74 -13.85 2.70 10.65
C SER A 74 -13.85 1.94 9.33
N TYR A 75 -12.68 1.46 8.92
CA TYR A 75 -12.53 0.71 7.67
C TYR A 75 -12.54 -0.80 7.95
N THR A 76 -13.53 -1.49 7.38
CA THR A 76 -13.60 -2.96 7.40
C THR A 76 -13.42 -3.48 5.99
N LEU A 77 -12.44 -4.37 5.84
CA LEU A 77 -12.16 -5.06 4.59
C LEU A 77 -13.31 -5.97 4.17
N GLN A 78 -13.73 -5.87 2.92
CA GLN A 78 -14.79 -6.70 2.34
C GLN A 78 -14.24 -7.72 1.35
N SER A 79 -14.88 -8.89 1.29
CA SER A 79 -14.53 -9.98 0.38
C SER A 79 -14.98 -9.78 -1.06
N GLY A 80 -15.57 -8.64 -1.44
CA GLY A 80 -16.16 -8.49 -2.76
C GLY A 80 -17.07 -7.29 -2.92
N ILE A 81 -17.81 -7.29 -4.01
CA ILE A 81 -18.77 -6.23 -4.37
C ILE A 81 -20.18 -6.84 -4.34
N PRO A 82 -21.13 -6.27 -3.57
CA PRO A 82 -22.40 -6.92 -3.28
C PRO A 82 -23.35 -7.00 -4.48
N THR A 83 -23.32 -6.00 -5.37
CA THR A 83 -24.16 -5.94 -6.58
C THR A 83 -23.30 -5.55 -7.78
N ALA A 84 -23.79 -5.75 -9.00
CA ALA A 84 -23.14 -5.18 -10.18
C ALA A 84 -23.52 -3.69 -10.37
N PRO A 85 -22.79 -2.95 -11.23
CA PRO A 85 -23.01 -1.52 -11.44
C PRO A 85 -24.40 -1.20 -11.96
N ASP A 86 -25.09 -0.25 -11.31
CA ASP A 86 -26.40 0.27 -11.73
C ASP A 86 -27.43 -0.83 -12.04
N SER A 87 -27.49 -1.85 -11.18
CA SER A 87 -28.39 -3.00 -11.32
C SER A 87 -28.19 -3.83 -12.60
N LEU A 88 -27.08 -3.65 -13.33
CA LEU A 88 -26.70 -4.59 -14.38
C LEU A 88 -26.55 -5.98 -13.77
N PRO A 89 -26.98 -7.05 -14.44
CA PRO A 89 -26.60 -8.39 -14.02
C PRO A 89 -25.10 -8.58 -14.27
N TRP A 90 -24.43 -9.31 -13.37
CA TRP A 90 -23.00 -9.61 -13.48
C TRP A 90 -22.59 -10.26 -14.81
N ASN A 91 -23.52 -10.94 -15.50
CA ASN A 91 -23.30 -11.51 -16.82
C ASN A 91 -23.10 -10.47 -17.95
N LYS A 92 -23.33 -9.17 -17.69
CA LYS A 92 -23.00 -8.07 -18.61
C LYS A 92 -21.64 -7.42 -18.31
N VAL A 93 -20.97 -7.86 -17.25
CA VAL A 93 -19.65 -7.38 -16.84
C VAL A 93 -18.61 -8.42 -17.24
N GLY A 94 -17.68 -8.04 -18.11
CA GLY A 94 -16.59 -8.91 -18.54
C GLY A 94 -15.40 -8.88 -17.59
N PHE A 95 -15.08 -7.69 -17.06
CA PHE A 95 -13.90 -7.51 -16.22
C PHE A 95 -14.15 -6.50 -15.09
N VAL A 96 -13.42 -6.68 -13.98
CA VAL A 96 -13.34 -5.72 -12.88
C VAL A 96 -11.92 -5.19 -12.79
N LEU A 97 -11.78 -3.87 -12.77
CA LEU A 97 -10.52 -3.17 -12.53
C LEU A 97 -10.41 -2.79 -11.05
N GLY A 98 -9.32 -3.20 -10.42
CA GLY A 98 -9.05 -2.93 -9.02
C GLY A 98 -10.09 -3.56 -8.09
N GLY A 99 -10.61 -2.75 -7.17
CA GLY A 99 -11.59 -3.18 -6.18
C GLY A 99 -11.04 -4.01 -5.03
N TYR A 100 -9.77 -4.43 -5.06
CA TYR A 100 -9.13 -4.99 -3.86
C TYR A 100 -9.02 -3.91 -2.79
N HIS A 101 -10.02 -3.87 -1.91
CA HIS A 101 -10.04 -3.02 -0.72
C HIS A 101 -9.93 -1.51 -1.04
N SER A 102 -10.40 -1.12 -2.22
CA SER A 102 -10.28 0.23 -2.78
C SER A 102 -11.44 0.46 -3.76
N ASN A 103 -11.26 1.30 -4.78
CA ASN A 103 -12.25 1.56 -5.81
C ASN A 103 -12.25 0.46 -6.87
N ALA A 104 -13.44 -0.03 -7.23
CA ALA A 104 -13.68 -0.98 -8.30
C ALA A 104 -14.34 -0.28 -9.50
N ARG A 105 -13.82 -0.55 -10.70
CA ARG A 105 -14.38 -0.11 -11.99
C ARG A 105 -14.60 -1.32 -12.89
N PHE A 106 -15.29 -1.15 -14.01
CA PHE A 106 -15.84 -2.28 -14.74
C PHE A 106 -15.67 -2.12 -16.24
N LEU A 107 -15.44 -3.24 -16.92
CA LEU A 107 -15.55 -3.37 -18.36
C LEU A 107 -16.74 -4.28 -18.67
N ASP A 108 -17.47 -3.96 -19.73
CA ASP A 108 -18.50 -4.86 -20.25
C ASP A 108 -17.89 -6.12 -20.91
N THR A 109 -18.75 -7.04 -21.37
CA THR A 109 -18.32 -8.28 -22.02
C THR A 109 -17.57 -8.08 -23.34
N ALA A 110 -17.69 -6.91 -23.96
CA ALA A 110 -16.94 -6.52 -25.16
C ALA A 110 -15.64 -5.77 -24.84
N GLY A 111 -15.33 -5.57 -23.54
CA GLY A 111 -14.11 -4.93 -23.09
C GLY A 111 -14.16 -3.40 -23.06
N TYR A 112 -15.34 -2.79 -23.10
CA TYR A 112 -15.46 -1.33 -22.95
C TYR A 112 -15.63 -0.91 -21.50
N LEU A 113 -14.95 0.17 -21.10
CA LEU A 113 -15.13 0.82 -19.81
C LEU A 113 -16.57 1.30 -19.64
N ILE A 114 -17.13 1.01 -18.46
CA ILE A 114 -18.49 1.41 -18.07
C ILE A 114 -18.41 2.71 -17.26
N TYR A 115 -18.79 3.85 -17.86
CA TYR A 115 -18.82 5.18 -17.21
C TYR A 115 -20.21 5.62 -16.79
N GLY A 116 -20.28 6.59 -15.88
CA GLY A 116 -21.48 7.28 -15.48
C GLY A 116 -21.67 7.37 -13.97
N ASN A 117 -22.85 7.86 -13.58
CA ASN A 117 -23.28 7.86 -12.19
C ASN A 117 -23.40 6.42 -11.68
N ASN A 118 -22.98 6.17 -10.44
CA ASN A 118 -23.04 4.85 -9.83
C ASN A 118 -22.31 3.73 -10.61
N ARG A 119 -21.22 4.05 -11.33
CA ARG A 119 -20.43 3.08 -12.12
C ARG A 119 -19.06 2.73 -11.53
N GLN A 120 -18.72 3.28 -10.37
CA GLN A 120 -17.57 2.84 -9.57
C GLN A 120 -18.08 2.44 -8.18
N TYR A 121 -17.62 1.29 -7.68
CA TYR A 121 -17.93 0.88 -6.32
C TYR A 121 -16.77 1.22 -5.40
N ASN A 122 -17.05 1.92 -4.32
CA ASN A 122 -16.09 2.23 -3.28
C ASN A 122 -16.22 1.19 -2.16
N LEU A 123 -15.31 0.23 -2.07
CA LEU A 123 -15.34 -0.76 -0.99
C LEU A 123 -15.20 -0.13 0.41
N PRO A 124 -14.33 0.88 0.63
CA PRO A 124 -14.26 1.56 1.92
C PRO A 124 -15.57 2.12 2.45
N THR A 125 -16.34 2.79 1.59
CA THR A 125 -17.57 3.46 2.01
C THR A 125 -18.83 2.66 1.72
N LYS A 126 -18.68 1.55 1.00
CA LYS A 126 -19.76 0.67 0.55
C LYS A 126 -20.78 1.40 -0.34
N LYS A 127 -20.31 2.40 -1.11
CA LYS A 127 -21.16 3.21 -1.98
C LYS A 127 -20.81 3.05 -3.44
N TRP A 128 -21.85 3.07 -4.25
CA TRP A 128 -21.73 3.39 -5.66
C TRP A 128 -21.50 4.89 -5.81
N VAL A 129 -20.51 5.24 -6.62
CA VAL A 129 -20.11 6.62 -6.91
C VAL A 129 -19.90 6.79 -8.40
N ALA A 130 -19.90 8.03 -8.86
CA ALA A 130 -19.70 8.35 -10.26
C ALA A 130 -18.29 7.94 -10.74
N TYR A 131 -18.23 7.30 -11.90
CA TYR A 131 -17.02 7.13 -12.68
C TYR A 131 -17.10 8.03 -13.90
N THR A 132 -16.43 9.18 -13.80
CA THR A 132 -16.46 10.37 -14.69
C THR A 132 -17.78 11.16 -14.71
N SER A 133 -17.66 12.47 -14.96
CA SER A 133 -18.74 13.46 -15.06
C SER A 133 -18.75 14.01 -16.48
N GLY A 134 -19.61 13.47 -17.35
CA GLY A 134 -19.76 13.93 -18.74
C GLY A 134 -20.14 12.80 -19.69
N SER A 135 -21.45 12.59 -19.83
CA SER A 135 -22.16 11.67 -20.75
C SER A 135 -21.77 10.18 -20.76
N ALA A 136 -22.78 9.33 -20.85
CA ALA A 136 -22.68 7.87 -20.80
C ALA A 136 -22.14 7.26 -22.11
N THR A 137 -20.89 7.53 -22.46
CA THR A 137 -20.22 6.83 -23.57
C THR A 137 -19.37 5.69 -23.05
N LYS A 138 -19.31 4.58 -23.79
CA LYS A 138 -18.35 3.49 -23.53
C LYS A 138 -16.95 3.97 -23.90
N GLY A 139 -15.95 3.70 -23.06
CA GLY A 139 -14.55 4.04 -23.34
C GLY A 139 -13.71 2.84 -23.73
N SER A 140 -12.75 3.00 -24.64
CA SER A 140 -11.73 1.97 -24.89
C SER A 140 -10.81 1.81 -23.67
N TYR A 141 -10.42 0.56 -23.39
CA TYR A 141 -9.41 0.24 -22.40
C TYR A 141 -8.02 0.26 -23.05
N THR A 142 -7.31 1.35 -22.83
CA THR A 142 -6.10 1.73 -23.57
C THR A 142 -4.81 1.22 -22.95
N TYR A 143 -3.72 1.22 -23.72
CA TYR A 143 -2.39 0.77 -23.26
C TYR A 143 -1.91 1.51 -22.01
N SER A 144 -2.22 2.80 -21.89
CA SER A 144 -1.85 3.59 -20.70
C SER A 144 -2.49 3.08 -19.42
N CYS A 145 -3.62 2.37 -19.52
CA CYS A 145 -4.32 1.76 -18.41
C CYS A 145 -3.87 0.32 -18.16
N TYR A 146 -3.89 -0.55 -19.19
CA TYR A 146 -3.60 -1.97 -18.95
C TYR A 146 -2.14 -2.29 -18.71
N ARG A 147 -1.18 -1.48 -19.19
CA ARG A 147 0.24 -1.67 -18.89
C ARG A 147 0.58 -1.75 -17.40
N CYS A 148 -0.23 -1.09 -16.55
CA CYS A 148 -0.05 -1.11 -15.11
C CYS A 148 -1.04 -2.04 -14.38
N HIS A 149 -1.94 -2.71 -15.09
CA HIS A 149 -2.96 -3.57 -14.51
C HIS A 149 -2.79 -5.04 -14.92
N THR A 150 -1.99 -5.36 -15.94
CA THR A 150 -1.80 -6.71 -16.46
C THR A 150 -0.32 -7.09 -16.57
N THR A 151 -0.06 -8.39 -16.69
CA THR A 151 1.28 -8.93 -16.94
C THR A 151 1.46 -9.22 -18.42
N GLY A 152 2.62 -8.82 -18.97
CA GLY A 152 2.93 -8.99 -20.39
C GLY A 152 2.07 -8.13 -21.31
N ALA A 153 1.73 -6.91 -20.87
CA ALA A 153 0.93 -5.97 -21.65
C ALA A 153 1.57 -5.66 -23.01
N SER A 154 0.78 -5.73 -24.08
CA SER A 154 1.20 -5.46 -25.45
C SER A 154 0.20 -4.55 -26.16
N LYS A 155 0.69 -3.64 -26.99
CA LYS A 155 -0.14 -2.82 -27.89
C LYS A 155 -0.75 -3.63 -29.04
N VAL A 156 -0.24 -4.84 -29.28
CA VAL A 156 -0.73 -5.73 -30.35
C VAL A 156 -1.86 -6.59 -29.79
N LYS A 157 -2.99 -6.67 -30.49
CA LYS A 157 -4.07 -7.61 -30.15
C LYS A 157 -3.73 -9.03 -30.65
N THR A 158 -3.73 -10.00 -29.75
CA THR A 158 -3.70 -11.43 -30.12
C THR A 158 -5.06 -11.88 -30.64
N ALA A 159 -5.13 -13.08 -31.24
CA ALA A 159 -6.39 -13.67 -31.72
C ALA A 159 -7.46 -13.76 -30.61
N GLU A 160 -7.06 -14.13 -29.38
CA GLU A 160 -7.96 -14.15 -28.22
C GLU A 160 -8.57 -12.77 -27.95
N PHE A 161 -7.75 -11.71 -28.02
CA PHE A 161 -8.18 -10.35 -27.71
C PHE A 161 -9.02 -9.70 -28.80
N GLN A 162 -9.11 -10.30 -30.00
CA GLN A 162 -10.05 -9.84 -31.04
C GLN A 162 -11.51 -9.99 -30.60
N ALA A 163 -11.82 -10.89 -29.66
CA ALA A 163 -13.15 -11.04 -29.08
C ALA A 163 -13.57 -9.85 -28.19
N TYR A 164 -12.63 -8.96 -27.81
CA TYR A 164 -12.89 -7.79 -26.96
C TYR A 164 -12.54 -6.50 -27.71
N PRO A 165 -13.44 -5.99 -28.57
CA PRO A 165 -13.17 -4.79 -29.37
C PRO A 165 -12.81 -3.56 -28.51
N GLY A 166 -13.35 -3.45 -27.29
CA GLY A 166 -13.08 -2.34 -26.38
C GLY A 166 -11.71 -2.35 -25.72
N ILE A 167 -10.95 -3.45 -25.77
CA ILE A 167 -9.58 -3.52 -25.25
C ILE A 167 -8.62 -3.28 -26.42
N GLU A 168 -7.73 -2.28 -26.36
CA GLU A 168 -6.91 -1.88 -27.52
C GLU A 168 -5.76 -2.84 -27.87
N GLY A 169 -5.32 -3.67 -26.93
CA GLY A 169 -4.19 -4.59 -27.12
C GLY A 169 -4.43 -5.94 -26.46
N SER A 170 -3.38 -6.51 -25.88
CA SER A 170 -3.44 -7.82 -25.23
C SER A 170 -2.53 -7.88 -24.01
N TRP A 171 -2.64 -8.98 -23.27
CA TRP A 171 -1.74 -9.31 -22.17
C TRP A 171 -1.63 -10.81 -21.99
N ALA A 172 -0.59 -11.27 -21.28
CA ALA A 172 -0.37 -12.67 -20.98
C ALA A 172 -1.16 -13.16 -19.75
N GLU A 173 -1.28 -12.32 -18.72
CA GLU A 173 -2.03 -12.65 -17.49
C GLU A 173 -2.79 -11.42 -16.96
N ALA A 174 -4.02 -11.64 -16.48
CA ALA A 174 -4.83 -10.60 -15.84
C ALA A 174 -4.31 -10.31 -14.43
N GLY A 175 -4.16 -9.03 -14.09
CA GLY A 175 -3.52 -8.60 -12.86
C GLY A 175 -1.99 -8.49 -13.01
N ILE A 176 -1.34 -7.96 -11.99
CA ILE A 176 0.13 -7.94 -11.91
C ILE A 176 0.59 -9.27 -11.29
N GLY A 177 0.87 -10.23 -12.17
CA GLY A 177 1.43 -11.55 -11.88
C GLY A 177 2.93 -11.55 -11.60
N CYS A 178 3.48 -12.72 -11.27
CA CYS A 178 4.91 -12.90 -10.97
C CYS A 178 5.80 -12.37 -12.10
N GLU A 179 5.48 -12.73 -13.33
CA GLU A 179 6.21 -12.34 -14.55
C GLU A 179 6.00 -10.86 -14.93
N GLY A 180 5.07 -10.16 -14.25
CA GLY A 180 4.92 -8.70 -14.36
C GLY A 180 6.06 -7.95 -13.67
N CYS A 181 6.75 -8.60 -12.73
CA CYS A 181 7.95 -8.04 -12.09
C CYS A 181 9.24 -8.80 -12.42
N HIS A 182 9.11 -10.08 -12.75
CA HIS A 182 10.22 -11.00 -13.02
C HIS A 182 10.48 -11.25 -14.51
N GLY A 183 9.72 -10.60 -15.40
CA GLY A 183 9.76 -10.85 -16.84
C GLY A 183 9.26 -12.25 -17.23
N PRO A 184 9.25 -12.57 -18.54
CA PRO A 184 8.83 -13.88 -19.04
C PRO A 184 9.71 -15.00 -18.48
N ALA A 185 9.10 -16.05 -17.94
CA ALA A 185 9.79 -17.08 -17.16
C ALA A 185 9.78 -18.47 -17.80
N SER A 186 9.36 -18.63 -19.06
CA SER A 186 9.39 -19.94 -19.77
C SER A 186 10.75 -20.66 -19.71
N ALA A 187 11.86 -19.96 -19.97
CA ALA A 187 13.20 -20.54 -19.86
C ALA A 187 13.57 -20.92 -18.41
N HIS A 188 13.15 -20.09 -17.44
CA HIS A 188 13.35 -20.39 -16.03
C HIS A 188 12.53 -21.60 -15.58
N ALA A 189 11.28 -21.70 -16.00
CA ALA A 189 10.41 -22.83 -15.70
C ALA A 189 10.96 -24.14 -16.28
N ALA A 190 11.55 -24.09 -17.47
CA ALA A 190 12.19 -25.25 -18.11
C ALA A 190 13.54 -25.63 -17.48
N SER A 191 14.26 -24.68 -16.86
CA SER A 191 15.60 -24.90 -16.32
C SER A 191 15.88 -24.04 -15.06
N PRO A 192 15.21 -24.33 -13.93
CA PRO A 192 15.17 -23.43 -12.78
C PRO A 192 16.49 -23.31 -12.00
N SER A 193 17.36 -24.32 -12.12
CA SER A 193 18.69 -24.33 -11.51
C SER A 193 19.69 -23.44 -12.25
N SER A 194 19.61 -23.36 -13.58
CA SER A 194 20.59 -22.68 -14.45
C SER A 194 20.13 -21.32 -14.97
N VAL A 195 18.82 -21.10 -15.14
CA VAL A 195 18.26 -19.82 -15.59
C VAL A 195 17.63 -19.12 -14.40
N LYS A 196 17.99 -17.87 -14.14
CA LYS A 196 17.31 -17.02 -13.14
C LYS A 196 16.38 -16.05 -13.85
N PRO A 197 15.15 -15.83 -13.33
CA PRO A 197 14.29 -14.81 -13.91
C PRO A 197 14.94 -13.43 -13.73
N PRO A 198 14.75 -12.51 -14.69
CA PRO A 198 15.24 -11.15 -14.54
C PRO A 198 14.72 -10.49 -13.24
N LYS A 199 15.58 -9.69 -12.61
CA LYS A 199 15.24 -8.86 -11.45
C LYS A 199 15.40 -7.40 -11.85
N GLU A 200 14.31 -6.76 -12.22
CA GLU A 200 14.38 -5.40 -12.79
C GLU A 200 14.34 -4.25 -11.75
N GLY A 201 14.51 -4.56 -10.46
CA GLY A 201 14.81 -3.56 -9.43
C GLY A 201 13.73 -2.49 -9.23
N ASN A 202 14.14 -1.26 -8.87
CA ASN A 202 13.23 -0.15 -8.56
C ASN A 202 12.46 0.39 -9.80
N ALA A 203 13.05 0.23 -10.99
CA ALA A 203 12.48 0.70 -12.25
C ALA A 203 11.13 0.02 -12.54
N THR A 204 11.02 -1.27 -12.22
CA THR A 204 9.78 -2.05 -12.36
C THR A 204 8.66 -1.53 -11.48
N CYS A 205 8.97 -1.11 -10.25
CA CYS A 205 7.98 -0.51 -9.36
C CYS A 205 7.49 0.82 -9.94
N SER A 206 8.41 1.71 -10.32
CA SER A 206 8.08 3.03 -10.87
C SER A 206 7.34 2.96 -12.21
N HIS A 207 7.54 1.90 -13.01
CA HIS A 207 6.71 1.64 -14.20
C HIS A 207 5.21 1.59 -13.88
N CYS A 208 4.85 1.24 -12.64
CA CYS A 208 3.48 1.15 -12.15
C CYS A 208 3.19 2.01 -10.92
N HIS A 209 4.15 2.75 -10.37
CA HIS A 209 3.99 3.56 -9.15
C HIS A 209 4.56 4.98 -9.27
N ALA A 210 4.98 5.39 -10.47
CA ALA A 210 5.38 6.77 -10.79
C ALA A 210 4.75 7.20 -12.11
N ARG A 211 4.31 8.45 -12.24
CA ARG A 211 3.63 8.94 -13.45
C ARG A 211 4.60 9.02 -14.63
N ASP A 212 4.68 7.95 -15.40
CA ASP A 212 5.29 7.97 -16.74
C ASP A 212 4.37 8.75 -17.68
N ARG A 213 4.80 9.96 -18.04
CA ARG A 213 4.12 10.88 -18.95
C ARG A 213 4.94 11.13 -20.21
N ASN A 214 5.53 10.06 -20.75
CA ASN A 214 6.12 10.05 -22.08
C ASN A 214 5.11 9.59 -23.16
N ASP A 215 3.79 9.73 -22.90
CA ASP A 215 2.80 9.71 -23.96
C ASP A 215 2.75 11.10 -24.64
N SER A 216 2.49 11.11 -25.93
CA SER A 216 2.74 12.19 -26.89
C SER A 216 1.94 13.50 -26.69
N ILE A 217 1.45 13.79 -25.49
CA ILE A 217 0.62 14.98 -25.16
C ILE A 217 1.43 16.09 -24.48
N SER A 218 2.68 15.87 -24.10
CA SER A 218 3.46 16.89 -23.42
C SER A 218 4.96 16.79 -23.67
N THR A 219 5.56 17.87 -24.15
CA THR A 219 7.01 18.12 -24.23
C THR A 219 7.72 18.24 -22.88
N TYR A 220 7.02 18.14 -21.75
CA TYR A 220 7.61 18.16 -20.42
C TYR A 220 7.91 16.75 -19.89
N PRO A 221 9.17 16.41 -19.54
CA PRO A 221 9.49 15.20 -18.81
C PRO A 221 9.03 15.38 -17.35
N TRP A 222 7.83 14.89 -17.03
CA TRP A 222 7.22 15.03 -15.70
C TRP A 222 7.80 14.09 -14.64
N ASN A 223 9.09 13.76 -14.70
CA ASN A 223 9.72 12.91 -13.70
C ASN A 223 10.01 13.73 -12.41
N ASN A 224 9.67 13.18 -11.25
CA ASN A 224 9.96 13.75 -9.92
C ASN A 224 9.09 14.96 -9.50
N ARG A 225 7.91 15.15 -10.12
CA ARG A 225 6.91 16.14 -9.68
C ARG A 225 5.61 15.43 -9.33
N VAL A 226 4.95 15.90 -8.28
CA VAL A 226 3.68 15.31 -7.80
C VAL A 226 2.54 16.28 -8.08
N GLU A 227 1.54 15.80 -8.83
CA GLU A 227 0.41 16.60 -9.26
C GLU A 227 -0.64 16.65 -8.15
N TRP A 228 -1.07 17.86 -7.80
CA TRP A 228 -2.14 18.10 -6.86
C TRP A 228 -3.43 18.44 -7.60
N GLN A 229 -4.53 17.80 -7.20
CA GLN A 229 -5.85 17.96 -7.81
C GLN A 229 -6.78 18.74 -6.88
N PRO A 230 -7.20 19.97 -7.25
CA PRO A 230 -8.14 20.76 -6.45
C PRO A 230 -9.50 20.08 -6.33
N ARG A 231 -10.12 20.25 -5.16
CA ARG A 231 -11.49 19.80 -4.88
C ARG A 231 -12.20 20.73 -3.90
N THR A 232 -13.52 20.68 -3.95
CA THR A 232 -14.37 21.23 -2.88
C THR A 232 -15.18 20.08 -2.30
N VAL A 233 -15.11 19.90 -0.98
CA VAL A 233 -15.89 18.90 -0.23
C VAL A 233 -16.63 19.65 0.87
N ASN A 234 -17.96 19.59 0.90
CA ASN A 234 -18.81 20.30 1.88
C ASN A 234 -18.43 21.79 2.03
N SER A 235 -18.30 22.50 0.91
CA SER A 235 -17.87 23.93 0.84
C SER A 235 -16.45 24.22 1.34
N VAL A 236 -15.67 23.20 1.70
CA VAL A 236 -14.25 23.34 2.05
C VAL A 236 -13.41 23.06 0.81
N SER A 237 -12.63 24.05 0.38
CA SER A 237 -11.59 23.84 -0.63
C SER A 237 -10.50 22.94 -0.05
N THR A 238 -10.24 21.81 -0.70
CA THR A 238 -9.16 20.85 -0.41
C THR A 238 -8.52 20.36 -1.72
N GLY A 239 -7.72 19.30 -1.67
CA GLY A 239 -7.30 18.56 -2.85
C GLY A 239 -6.62 17.25 -2.49
N PHE A 240 -6.13 16.55 -3.50
CA PHE A 240 -5.43 15.29 -3.33
C PHE A 240 -4.31 15.14 -4.34
N ILE A 241 -3.24 14.46 -3.96
CA ILE A 241 -2.28 13.92 -4.93
C ILE A 241 -2.99 12.90 -5.84
N ARG A 242 -2.45 12.65 -7.03
CA ARG A 242 -3.03 11.63 -7.91
C ARG A 242 -2.72 10.23 -7.41
N HIS A 243 -3.54 9.28 -7.84
CA HIS A 243 -3.20 7.88 -7.65
C HIS A 243 -1.88 7.58 -8.38
N ARG A 244 -1.03 6.73 -7.79
CA ARG A 244 0.18 6.17 -8.43
C ARG A 244 1.33 7.18 -8.62
N GLU A 245 1.64 7.95 -7.58
CA GLU A 245 2.73 8.95 -7.55
C GLU A 245 3.80 8.66 -6.48
N GLN A 246 3.81 7.48 -5.86
CA GLN A 246 4.75 7.14 -4.78
C GLN A 246 6.22 7.19 -5.22
N GLY A 247 6.51 6.76 -6.45
CA GLY A 247 7.85 6.85 -7.01
C GLY A 247 8.28 8.29 -7.25
N ASP A 248 7.36 9.16 -7.68
CA ASP A 248 7.62 10.60 -7.87
C ASP A 248 7.90 11.28 -6.52
N MET A 249 7.15 10.90 -5.47
CA MET A 249 7.37 11.40 -4.11
C MET A 249 8.72 10.97 -3.56
N MET A 250 9.06 9.69 -3.72
CA MET A 250 10.33 9.14 -3.26
C MET A 250 11.50 9.84 -3.96
N ALA A 251 11.40 10.07 -5.27
CA ALA A 251 12.42 10.77 -6.04
C ALA A 251 12.61 12.24 -5.61
N ALA A 252 11.53 12.91 -5.19
CA ALA A 252 11.57 14.25 -4.62
C ALA A 252 11.71 14.26 -3.08
N SER A 253 12.37 13.25 -2.50
CA SER A 253 12.60 13.14 -1.05
C SER A 253 14.07 12.85 -0.71
N LYS A 254 14.39 12.87 0.59
CA LYS A 254 15.71 12.43 1.09
C LYS A 254 15.96 10.93 0.89
N HIS A 255 14.92 10.14 0.63
CA HIS A 255 15.01 8.70 0.36
C HIS A 255 15.15 8.38 -1.13
N LYS A 256 15.37 9.36 -2.01
CA LYS A 256 15.47 9.17 -3.47
C LYS A 256 16.50 8.13 -3.93
N ASN A 257 17.52 7.86 -3.11
CA ASN A 257 18.57 6.88 -3.40
C ASN A 257 18.27 5.47 -2.86
N LEU A 258 17.13 5.28 -2.18
CA LEU A 258 16.67 3.97 -1.73
C LEU A 258 15.76 3.33 -2.79
N ALA A 259 15.77 2.00 -2.85
CA ALA A 259 14.79 1.27 -3.65
C ALA A 259 13.52 1.02 -2.83
N CYS A 260 12.36 0.86 -3.49
CA CYS A 260 11.12 0.47 -2.81
C CYS A 260 11.32 -0.80 -1.97
N VAL A 261 12.07 -1.77 -2.51
CA VAL A 261 12.37 -3.04 -1.84
C VAL A 261 13.31 -2.91 -0.65
N THR A 262 13.93 -1.75 -0.41
CA THR A 262 14.63 -1.49 0.85
C THR A 262 13.66 -1.61 2.02
N CYS A 263 12.46 -1.05 1.85
CA CYS A 263 11.43 -0.99 2.89
C CYS A 263 10.35 -2.04 2.71
N HIS A 264 9.98 -2.38 1.47
CA HIS A 264 8.83 -3.24 1.15
C HIS A 264 9.26 -4.66 0.76
N ASP A 265 8.48 -5.66 1.19
CA ASP A 265 8.48 -6.98 0.56
C ASP A 265 7.46 -6.95 -0.59
N PRO A 266 7.90 -7.04 -1.87
CA PRO A 266 6.99 -6.90 -3.01
C PRO A 266 5.94 -8.02 -3.11
N HIS A 267 6.13 -9.13 -2.39
CA HIS A 267 5.15 -10.21 -2.34
C HIS A 267 4.07 -9.98 -1.28
N LYS A 268 4.25 -9.06 -0.33
CA LYS A 268 3.30 -8.87 0.78
C LYS A 268 2.37 -7.67 0.54
N GLY A 269 1.16 -7.78 1.08
CA GLY A 269 0.20 -6.68 1.07
C GLY A 269 0.57 -5.57 2.04
N VAL A 270 0.30 -4.35 1.60
CA VAL A 270 0.55 -3.12 2.39
C VAL A 270 -0.62 -2.76 3.32
N TYR A 271 -1.62 -3.63 3.44
CA TYR A 271 -2.82 -3.37 4.24
C TYR A 271 -2.65 -3.84 5.70
N PHE A 272 -2.84 -2.88 6.60
CA PHE A 272 -3.08 -2.96 8.05
C PHE A 272 -2.11 -3.79 8.90
N ASP A 273 -2.07 -5.12 8.74
CA ASP A 273 -1.30 -6.02 9.62
C ASP A 273 -0.25 -6.87 8.86
N GLN A 274 -0.19 -6.77 7.53
CA GLN A 274 0.63 -7.66 6.68
C GLN A 274 1.95 -7.07 6.16
N GLY A 275 2.44 -5.98 6.73
CA GLY A 275 3.78 -5.49 6.40
C GLY A 275 3.80 -4.65 5.14
N GLY A 276 3.24 -3.45 5.27
CA GLY A 276 3.67 -2.34 4.43
C GLY A 276 5.20 -2.21 4.48
N LEU A 277 5.80 -2.37 5.66
CA LEU A 277 7.25 -2.48 5.80
C LEU A 277 7.65 -3.94 6.09
N LYS A 278 8.84 -4.33 5.62
CA LYS A 278 9.50 -5.56 6.04
C LYS A 278 9.58 -5.58 7.57
N ALA A 279 9.39 -6.76 8.18
CA ALA A 279 9.52 -6.90 9.63
C ALA A 279 10.91 -6.45 10.16
N SER A 280 11.94 -6.51 9.32
CA SER A 280 13.30 -6.05 9.61
C SER A 280 13.51 -4.54 9.48
N VAL A 281 12.51 -3.78 9.00
CA VAL A 281 12.65 -2.35 8.71
C VAL A 281 11.56 -1.57 9.43
N ASN A 282 11.97 -0.70 10.34
CA ASN A 282 11.13 0.33 10.92
C ASN A 282 11.85 1.69 10.79
N CYS A 283 11.10 2.79 10.90
CA CYS A 283 11.67 4.14 10.75
C CYS A 283 12.77 4.40 11.80
N GLN A 284 12.55 3.91 13.01
CA GLN A 284 13.41 4.10 14.17
C GLN A 284 14.77 3.40 14.03
N THR A 285 14.89 2.36 13.18
CA THR A 285 16.17 1.71 12.86
C THR A 285 17.17 2.69 12.25
N CYS A 286 16.70 3.70 11.49
CA CYS A 286 17.55 4.72 10.88
C CYS A 286 17.37 6.12 11.50
N HIS A 287 16.27 6.35 12.22
CA HIS A 287 15.90 7.62 12.81
C HIS A 287 15.69 7.49 14.32
N THR A 288 16.78 7.28 15.05
CA THR A 288 16.77 7.18 16.52
C THR A 288 16.44 8.53 17.18
N GLY A 289 15.78 8.50 18.33
CA GLY A 289 15.50 9.71 19.12
C GLY A 289 14.51 10.67 18.43
N LYS A 290 13.55 10.13 17.67
CA LYS A 290 12.52 10.89 16.94
C LYS A 290 11.11 10.63 17.46
N GLU A 291 10.99 10.10 18.67
CA GLU A 291 9.71 9.92 19.35
C GLU A 291 9.07 11.29 19.67
N ILE A 292 7.77 11.30 19.96
CA ILE A 292 7.00 12.55 20.04
C ILE A 292 6.21 12.59 21.35
N ALA A 293 6.52 13.56 22.20
CA ALA A 293 5.84 13.72 23.48
C ALA A 293 4.31 13.92 23.28
N GLY A 294 3.50 13.27 24.12
CA GLY A 294 2.03 13.36 24.09
C GLY A 294 1.33 12.41 23.10
N HIS A 295 2.07 11.76 22.20
CA HIS A 295 1.54 10.83 21.20
C HIS A 295 1.94 9.37 21.46
N GLU A 296 2.28 9.04 22.71
CA GLU A 296 2.79 7.72 23.11
C GLU A 296 1.73 6.87 23.85
N SER A 297 0.60 7.47 24.24
CA SER A 297 -0.44 6.79 25.04
C SER A 297 -1.41 5.98 24.17
N SER A 298 -2.01 4.90 24.68
CA SER A 298 -2.94 4.06 23.92
C SER A 298 -4.15 4.79 23.33
N LYS A 299 -4.52 5.97 23.88
CA LYS A 299 -5.62 6.81 23.39
C LYS A 299 -5.19 7.86 22.37
N THR A 300 -3.89 8.16 22.26
CA THR A 300 -3.31 9.21 21.39
C THR A 300 -2.14 8.72 20.56
N LYS A 301 -1.96 7.40 20.44
CA LYS A 301 -0.78 6.80 19.81
C LYS A 301 -0.71 7.18 18.34
N ALA A 302 0.34 7.89 17.95
CA ALA A 302 0.65 8.16 16.55
C ALA A 302 1.92 7.38 16.15
N GLU A 303 1.85 6.65 15.04
CA GLU A 303 3.02 6.03 14.43
C GLU A 303 3.74 7.04 13.53
N CYS A 304 5.03 6.83 13.26
CA CYS A 304 5.79 7.71 12.34
C CYS A 304 5.06 7.88 11.00
N THR A 305 4.43 6.81 10.50
CA THR A 305 3.70 6.82 9.23
C THR A 305 2.44 7.68 9.26
N ASP A 306 1.84 7.93 10.42
CA ASP A 306 0.62 8.73 10.50
C ASP A 306 0.91 10.21 10.17
N CYS A 307 2.10 10.70 10.54
CA CYS A 307 2.54 12.07 10.24
C CYS A 307 3.38 12.17 8.95
N HIS A 308 4.27 11.21 8.72
CA HIS A 308 5.26 11.27 7.64
C HIS A 308 4.82 10.57 6.34
N MET A 309 3.82 9.70 6.43
CA MET A 309 3.23 8.99 5.28
C MET A 309 1.69 9.07 5.32
N PRO A 310 1.10 10.26 5.57
CA PRO A 310 -0.33 10.40 5.71
C PRO A 310 -1.00 9.99 4.40
N LYS A 311 -2.27 9.64 4.50
CA LYS A 311 -3.08 9.36 3.33
C LYS A 311 -3.30 10.67 2.58
N ALA A 312 -2.83 10.78 1.33
CA ALA A 312 -2.93 12.02 0.54
C ALA A 312 -3.60 11.88 -0.85
N ALA A 313 -3.74 10.66 -1.39
CA ALA A 313 -4.41 10.41 -2.68
C ALA A 313 -5.92 10.24 -2.60
N ARG A 314 -6.62 10.76 -3.61
CA ARG A 314 -8.09 10.76 -3.68
C ARG A 314 -8.70 9.36 -3.53
N ASN A 315 -9.78 9.26 -2.77
CA ASN A 315 -10.70 8.13 -2.81
C ASN A 315 -11.92 8.44 -3.72
N GLY A 316 -12.59 7.40 -4.22
CA GLY A 316 -13.72 7.52 -5.14
C GLY A 316 -14.97 8.14 -4.54
N ASP A 317 -15.17 8.01 -3.23
CA ASP A 317 -16.26 8.60 -2.45
C ASP A 317 -15.79 9.79 -1.59
N GLN A 318 -16.65 10.79 -1.40
CA GLN A 318 -16.38 12.03 -0.68
C GLN A 318 -16.52 11.91 0.84
N LEU A 319 -15.92 10.88 1.48
CA LEU A 319 -15.90 10.87 2.94
C LEU A 319 -14.83 11.82 3.47
N THR A 320 -15.25 13.01 3.86
CA THR A 320 -14.44 14.10 4.44
C THR A 320 -13.28 14.58 3.55
N ALA A 321 -12.82 15.82 3.79
CA ALA A 321 -11.68 16.39 3.07
C ALA A 321 -10.35 15.63 3.27
N TYR A 322 -10.32 14.59 4.10
CA TYR A 322 -9.12 13.97 4.67
C TYR A 322 -9.01 12.45 4.49
N VAL A 323 -10.03 11.76 3.94
CA VAL A 323 -9.94 10.30 3.74
C VAL A 323 -9.36 10.00 2.39
N SER A 324 -8.12 9.52 2.43
CA SER A 324 -7.37 9.11 1.26
C SER A 324 -7.04 7.61 1.37
N GLU A 325 -6.87 6.94 0.22
CA GLU A 325 -6.57 5.51 0.17
C GLU A 325 -5.05 5.21 0.16
N GLN A 326 -4.24 6.09 -0.41
CA GLN A 326 -2.80 5.86 -0.59
C GLN A 326 -1.95 6.76 0.31
N SER A 327 -0.99 6.12 0.99
CA SER A 327 -0.01 6.79 1.83
C SER A 327 1.00 7.54 0.96
N ALA A 328 1.28 8.79 1.33
CA ALA A 328 2.33 9.59 0.72
C ALA A 328 3.72 9.01 1.04
N HIS A 329 4.69 9.24 0.16
CA HIS A 329 6.07 8.76 0.29
C HIS A 329 7.07 9.93 0.21
N TYR A 330 6.76 11.02 0.93
CA TYR A 330 7.62 12.22 1.01
C TYR A 330 8.42 12.32 2.29
N TRP A 331 7.86 11.87 3.42
CA TRP A 331 8.39 11.95 4.79
C TRP A 331 8.71 13.35 5.32
N LYS A 332 9.18 14.30 4.50
CA LYS A 332 9.40 15.70 4.90
C LYS A 332 8.04 16.34 5.21
N VAL A 333 7.93 16.88 6.42
CA VAL A 333 6.81 17.72 6.85
C VAL A 333 7.25 19.17 6.77
N ILE A 334 6.46 19.99 6.07
CA ILE A 334 6.63 21.44 6.00
C ILE A 334 5.91 22.02 7.22
N THR A 335 6.69 22.52 8.18
CA THR A 335 6.17 23.00 9.46
C THR A 335 5.69 24.45 9.44
N ASP A 336 5.90 25.16 8.33
CA ASP A 336 5.45 26.54 8.18
C ASP A 336 3.92 26.61 8.19
N SER A 337 3.37 27.75 8.58
CA SER A 337 1.92 27.98 8.62
C SER A 337 1.35 28.23 7.20
N ILE A 338 1.57 27.27 6.30
CA ILE A 338 1.10 27.28 4.92
C ILE A 338 0.26 26.05 4.63
N THR A 339 -0.75 26.22 3.78
CA THR A 339 -1.56 25.12 3.24
C THR A 339 -0.93 24.58 1.96
N MET A 340 -1.37 23.41 1.52
CA MET A 340 -0.91 22.87 0.24
C MET A 340 -1.19 23.83 -0.92
N PHE A 341 -2.33 24.54 -0.91
CA PHE A 341 -2.69 25.53 -1.94
C PHE A 341 -1.64 26.64 -2.15
N GLN A 342 -0.95 27.03 -1.08
CA GLN A 342 0.09 28.06 -1.12
C GLN A 342 1.45 27.48 -1.54
N ASN A 343 1.57 26.15 -1.55
CA ASN A 343 2.75 25.38 -1.86
C ASN A 343 2.68 24.68 -3.23
N LEU A 344 2.07 25.33 -4.23
CA LEU A 344 1.93 24.80 -5.59
C LEU A 344 2.60 25.68 -6.64
N ASP A 345 3.20 25.04 -7.64
CA ASP A 345 3.56 25.65 -8.91
C ASP A 345 2.48 25.34 -9.96
N ASP A 346 2.11 26.34 -10.75
CA ASP A 346 1.21 26.19 -11.88
C ASP A 346 2.03 26.04 -13.17
N ILE A 347 1.76 24.98 -13.93
CA ILE A 347 2.40 24.69 -15.20
C ILE A 347 1.33 24.54 -16.28
N ASN A 348 1.38 25.37 -17.30
CA ASN A 348 0.44 25.32 -18.42
C ASN A 348 0.93 24.34 -19.50
N SER A 349 0.05 23.46 -19.94
CA SER A 349 0.30 22.60 -21.10
C SER A 349 0.37 23.41 -22.39
N THR A 350 1.04 22.87 -23.40
CA THR A 350 1.00 23.39 -24.78
C THR A 350 -0.27 22.98 -25.56
N ALA A 351 -1.20 22.25 -24.95
CA ALA A 351 -2.47 21.86 -25.58
C ALA A 351 -3.36 23.09 -25.89
N ASN A 352 -4.30 22.92 -26.81
CA ASN A 352 -5.29 23.94 -27.14
C ASN A 352 -6.72 23.40 -26.89
N PRO A 353 -7.48 23.94 -25.92
CA PRO A 353 -7.09 24.99 -24.98
C PRO A 353 -6.02 24.51 -23.96
N PRO A 354 -5.21 25.42 -23.41
CA PRO A 354 -4.18 25.07 -22.45
C PRO A 354 -4.80 24.55 -21.14
N VAL A 355 -4.26 23.45 -20.65
CA VAL A 355 -4.60 22.87 -19.35
C VAL A 355 -3.56 23.33 -18.33
N THR A 356 -3.99 23.97 -17.25
CA THR A 356 -3.12 24.32 -16.12
C THR A 356 -3.05 23.13 -15.15
N TYR A 357 -1.84 22.62 -14.95
CA TYR A 357 -1.53 21.61 -13.95
C TYR A 357 -0.94 22.25 -12.70
N LYS A 358 -1.30 21.72 -11.52
CA LYS A 358 -0.78 22.19 -10.23
C LYS A 358 0.13 21.15 -9.63
N PHE A 359 1.35 21.53 -9.28
CA PHE A 359 2.36 20.61 -8.73
C PHE A 359 2.84 21.08 -7.37
N ILE A 360 3.11 20.14 -6.46
CA ILE A 360 3.74 20.47 -5.20
C ILE A 360 5.12 21.08 -5.48
N LYS A 361 5.41 22.23 -4.84
CA LYS A 361 6.69 22.92 -4.96
C LYS A 361 7.84 22.03 -4.50
N THR A 362 8.95 22.12 -5.22
CA THR A 362 10.24 21.58 -4.79
C THR A 362 11.13 22.71 -4.29
N ASP A 363 11.96 22.44 -3.30
CA ASP A 363 13.04 23.35 -2.91
C ASP A 363 14.17 23.36 -3.95
N GLY A 364 15.17 24.23 -3.77
CA GLY A 364 16.31 24.37 -4.70
C GLY A 364 17.14 23.10 -4.90
N ASN A 365 16.91 22.04 -4.10
CA ASN A 365 17.56 20.73 -4.23
C ASN A 365 16.62 19.67 -4.85
N GLY A 366 15.47 20.09 -5.38
CA GLY A 366 14.47 19.20 -5.95
C GLY A 366 13.68 18.38 -4.91
N MET A 367 13.78 18.70 -3.61
CA MET A 367 13.03 18.00 -2.57
C MET A 367 11.69 18.68 -2.31
N SER A 368 10.66 17.91 -1.99
CA SER A 368 9.35 18.41 -1.60
C SER A 368 8.91 17.84 -0.25
N GLY A 369 7.72 18.21 0.20
CA GLY A 369 7.17 17.80 1.49
C GLY A 369 5.67 18.07 1.61
N LEU A 370 5.09 17.53 2.67
CA LEU A 370 3.66 17.66 2.97
C LEU A 370 3.43 18.78 3.98
N THR A 371 2.42 19.59 3.75
CA THR A 371 1.98 20.66 4.64
C THR A 371 1.11 20.11 5.79
N LEU A 372 0.93 20.91 6.85
CA LEU A 372 0.30 20.47 8.10
C LEU A 372 -1.21 20.15 7.99
N ASP A 373 -1.85 20.61 6.92
CA ASP A 373 -3.21 20.21 6.54
C ASP A 373 -3.34 18.75 6.14
N TYR A 374 -2.25 18.10 5.69
CA TYR A 374 -2.22 16.65 5.46
C TYR A 374 -1.63 15.86 6.64
N THR A 375 -0.73 16.44 7.42
CA THR A 375 0.00 15.68 8.45
C THR A 375 -0.64 15.76 9.83
N CYS A 376 -1.10 16.94 10.26
CA CYS A 376 -1.65 17.15 11.61
C CYS A 376 -3.19 17.21 11.60
N LYS A 377 -3.77 17.92 10.62
CA LYS A 377 -5.22 18.18 10.60
C LYS A 377 -6.07 16.94 10.30
N GLN A 378 -5.48 15.82 9.89
CA GLN A 378 -6.20 14.55 9.74
C GLN A 378 -6.69 14.00 11.09
N CYS A 379 -5.96 14.26 12.18
CA CYS A 379 -6.35 13.90 13.54
C CYS A 379 -6.88 15.11 14.34
N HIS A 380 -6.44 16.32 13.98
CA HIS A 380 -6.85 17.58 14.62
C HIS A 380 -7.76 18.40 13.71
N THR A 381 -8.89 17.80 13.31
CA THR A 381 -9.81 18.37 12.31
C THR A 381 -10.45 19.69 12.74
N ASP A 382 -10.51 19.95 14.05
CA ASP A 382 -11.04 21.16 14.67
C ASP A 382 -10.01 22.29 14.81
N LYS A 383 -8.73 22.05 14.46
CA LYS A 383 -7.64 23.01 14.60
C LYS A 383 -7.23 23.64 13.26
N SER A 384 -6.61 24.81 13.32
CA SER A 384 -6.06 25.50 12.14
C SER A 384 -4.63 25.04 11.81
N VAL A 385 -4.17 25.31 10.59
CA VAL A 385 -2.76 25.09 10.20
C VAL A 385 -1.82 25.96 11.04
N ALA A 386 -2.23 27.19 11.38
CA ALA A 386 -1.47 28.08 12.25
C ALA A 386 -1.28 27.49 13.66
N TRP A 387 -2.32 26.87 14.21
CA TRP A 387 -2.20 26.13 15.47
C TRP A 387 -1.18 25.00 15.32
N ALA A 388 -1.29 24.18 14.28
CA ALA A 388 -0.38 23.04 14.08
C ALA A 388 1.08 23.50 13.94
N SER A 389 1.34 24.60 13.23
CA SER A 389 2.68 25.13 12.98
C SER A 389 3.40 25.51 14.28
N LYS A 390 2.68 26.04 15.28
CA LYS A 390 3.23 26.35 16.61
C LYS A 390 3.84 25.14 17.31
N TYR A 391 3.30 23.94 17.08
CA TYR A 391 3.72 22.72 17.77
C TYR A 391 4.58 21.80 16.90
N ALA A 392 4.48 21.89 15.57
CA ALA A 392 5.19 21.02 14.65
C ALA A 392 6.70 21.30 14.59
N LYS A 393 7.10 22.58 14.73
CA LYS A 393 8.52 22.97 14.67
C LYS A 393 9.27 22.45 15.90
N GLY A 394 10.32 21.66 15.66
CA GLY A 394 11.12 21.08 16.75
C GLY A 394 10.39 19.99 17.54
N MET A 395 9.32 19.41 16.99
CA MET A 395 8.50 18.39 17.67
C MET A 395 9.30 17.17 18.15
N HIS A 396 10.42 16.85 17.49
CA HIS A 396 11.35 15.77 17.92
C HIS A 396 12.42 16.23 18.93
N ALA A 397 12.55 17.53 19.21
CA ALA A 397 13.61 18.07 20.08
C ALA A 397 13.31 17.88 21.58
N GLY A 398 12.09 17.44 21.94
CA GLY A 398 11.61 17.34 23.31
C GLY A 398 12.00 16.07 24.07
N ILE A 399 12.89 15.22 23.54
CA ILE A 399 13.34 13.99 24.23
C ILE A 399 14.85 14.08 24.48
N THR A 400 15.21 15.02 25.35
CA THR A 400 16.47 14.98 26.09
C THR A 400 16.12 14.54 27.50
N THR A 401 16.44 13.27 27.81
CA THR A 401 16.42 12.66 29.16
C THR A 401 15.05 12.59 29.89
N VAL A 402 14.69 11.37 30.30
CA VAL A 402 13.55 11.10 31.19
C VAL A 402 13.84 11.71 32.57
N LYS A 403 13.22 12.86 32.88
CA LYS A 403 13.04 13.30 34.26
C LYS A 403 11.56 13.20 34.59
N GLY A 404 11.22 12.15 35.33
CA GLY A 404 9.85 11.85 35.73
C GLY A 404 9.20 13.02 36.46
N SER A 405 8.04 13.44 35.96
CA SER A 405 7.06 14.28 36.67
C SER A 405 5.64 13.84 36.31
N GLY A 406 5.23 12.73 36.93
CA GLY A 406 4.06 12.66 37.80
C GLY A 406 2.69 13.16 37.30
N THR A 407 2.15 12.58 36.23
CA THR A 407 0.69 12.36 36.20
C THR A 407 0.42 10.86 36.33
N ALA A 408 -0.36 10.48 37.34
CA ALA A 408 -0.76 9.09 37.53
C ALA A 408 -1.48 8.59 36.27
N PRO A 409 -1.14 7.41 35.74
CA PRO A 409 -1.76 6.90 34.53
C PRO A 409 -3.26 6.67 34.78
N ALA A 410 -4.11 7.11 33.85
CA ALA A 410 -5.57 6.96 33.99
C ALA A 410 -6.08 5.52 33.71
N ALA A 411 -5.23 4.63 33.19
CA ALA A 411 -5.58 3.26 32.84
C ALA A 411 -4.36 2.33 32.94
N TYR A 412 -4.62 1.03 33.04
CA TYR A 412 -3.59 0.00 32.92
C TYR A 412 -3.00 0.00 31.51
N ALA A 413 -1.68 -0.19 31.39
CA ALA A 413 -1.01 -0.32 30.10
C ALA A 413 0.19 -1.26 30.19
N LEU A 414 0.46 -1.99 29.10
CA LEU A 414 1.69 -2.74 28.91
C LEU A 414 2.32 -2.29 27.59
N GLY A 415 3.51 -1.71 27.67
CA GLY A 415 4.29 -1.22 26.54
C GLY A 415 5.01 -2.34 25.80
N GLN A 416 5.38 -2.06 24.56
CA GLN A 416 6.30 -2.93 23.81
C GLN A 416 7.67 -2.88 24.49
N ASN A 417 8.30 -4.04 24.68
CA ASN A 417 9.67 -4.07 25.20
C ASN A 417 10.63 -3.34 24.23
N TYR A 418 11.62 -2.61 24.74
CA TYR A 418 12.60 -1.91 23.93
C TYR A 418 14.03 -2.12 24.47
N PRO A 419 15.00 -2.50 23.61
CA PRO A 419 14.85 -2.80 22.18
C PRO A 419 13.98 -4.05 21.91
N ASN A 420 13.47 -4.20 20.67
CA ASN A 420 12.82 -5.43 20.18
C ASN A 420 12.98 -5.54 18.63
N PRO A 421 13.77 -6.47 18.08
CA PRO A 421 14.49 -7.54 18.78
C PRO A 421 15.53 -7.03 19.78
N PHE A 422 15.85 -7.83 20.79
CA PHE A 422 16.81 -7.47 21.84
C PHE A 422 17.93 -8.49 21.99
N ASN A 423 19.08 -8.05 22.51
CA ASN A 423 20.23 -8.91 22.84
C ASN A 423 21.13 -8.27 23.93
N PRO A 424 21.38 -8.92 25.08
CA PRO A 424 20.57 -9.95 25.70
C PRO A 424 19.44 -9.36 26.56
N SER A 425 19.36 -8.03 26.71
CA SER A 425 18.41 -7.37 27.61
C SER A 425 17.49 -6.36 26.92
N THR A 426 16.33 -6.14 27.52
CA THR A 426 15.29 -5.22 27.04
C THR A 426 14.57 -4.59 28.24
N ALA A 427 14.06 -3.37 28.08
CA ALA A 427 13.20 -2.71 29.06
C ALA A 427 11.72 -2.97 28.72
N ILE A 428 10.93 -3.35 29.71
CA ILE A 428 9.47 -3.52 29.60
C ILE A 428 8.83 -2.44 30.44
N ARG A 429 8.13 -1.51 29.79
CA ARG A 429 7.38 -0.45 30.47
C ARG A 429 5.92 -0.83 30.67
N TYR A 430 5.36 -0.56 31.83
CA TYR A 430 3.94 -0.73 32.10
C TYR A 430 3.39 0.38 33.00
N ALA A 431 2.06 0.51 33.04
CA ALA A 431 1.37 1.51 33.84
C ALA A 431 0.27 0.85 34.65
N ILE A 432 0.12 1.23 35.91
CA ILE A 432 -1.01 0.84 36.76
C ILE A 432 -1.68 2.10 37.35
N PRO A 433 -3.01 2.27 37.20
CA PRO A 433 -3.72 3.49 37.62
C PRO A 433 -3.97 3.56 39.13
N ARG A 434 -3.83 2.43 39.83
CA ARG A 434 -4.01 2.28 41.27
C ARG A 434 -3.03 1.22 41.77
N ALA A 435 -2.62 1.34 43.04
CA ALA A 435 -1.75 0.35 43.66
C ALA A 435 -2.37 -1.05 43.52
N SER A 436 -1.60 -2.01 43.01
CA SER A 436 -2.08 -3.35 42.65
C SER A 436 -0.95 -4.36 42.81
N HIS A 437 -1.29 -5.63 43.08
CA HIS A 437 -0.32 -6.72 42.98
C HIS A 437 -0.07 -7.03 41.51
N VAL A 438 1.15 -6.80 41.03
CA VAL A 438 1.53 -6.94 39.62
C VAL A 438 2.34 -8.21 39.41
N THR A 439 1.95 -9.01 38.41
CA THR A 439 2.78 -10.08 37.88
C THR A 439 3.14 -9.82 36.42
N LEU A 440 4.43 -9.82 36.10
CA LEU A 440 4.96 -9.77 34.74
C LEU A 440 5.73 -11.06 34.48
N LYS A 441 5.17 -11.91 33.62
CA LYS A 441 5.71 -13.24 33.32
C LYS A 441 6.05 -13.36 31.84
N VAL A 442 7.12 -14.07 31.52
CA VAL A 442 7.60 -14.34 30.16
C VAL A 442 7.44 -15.83 29.86
N TYR A 443 6.93 -16.15 28.68
CA TYR A 443 6.64 -17.48 28.19
C TYR A 443 7.30 -17.72 26.83
N SER A 444 7.64 -18.97 26.55
CA SER A 444 8.01 -19.43 25.21
C SER A 444 6.78 -19.49 24.29
N MET A 445 6.98 -19.69 22.98
CA MET A 445 5.89 -19.94 22.03
C MET A 445 5.08 -21.21 22.30
N THR A 446 5.64 -22.17 23.04
CA THR A 446 4.92 -23.38 23.49
C THR A 446 4.08 -23.14 24.74
N GLY A 447 4.09 -21.92 25.30
CA GLY A 447 3.39 -21.55 26.52
C GLY A 447 4.13 -21.87 27.81
N ALA A 448 5.36 -22.40 27.74
CA ALA A 448 6.17 -22.66 28.93
C ALA A 448 6.63 -21.35 29.58
N LEU A 449 6.44 -21.20 30.89
CA LEU A 449 6.93 -20.05 31.65
C LEU A 449 8.47 -20.09 31.71
N VAL A 450 9.13 -19.07 31.15
CA VAL A 450 10.61 -18.99 31.11
C VAL A 450 11.17 -17.97 32.10
N ALA A 451 10.39 -16.97 32.52
CA ALA A 451 10.82 -16.03 33.55
C ALA A 451 9.63 -15.36 34.26
N THR A 452 9.81 -15.00 35.52
CA THR A 452 8.94 -14.04 36.23
C THR A 452 9.77 -12.78 36.48
N VAL A 453 9.42 -11.69 35.80
CA VAL A 453 10.16 -10.41 35.83
C VAL A 453 9.68 -9.54 36.98
N VAL A 454 8.38 -9.57 37.28
CA VAL A 454 7.76 -8.87 38.41
C VAL A 454 6.76 -9.80 39.08
N ASN A 455 6.74 -9.82 40.40
CA ASN A 455 5.70 -10.43 41.22
C ASN A 455 5.65 -9.72 42.58
N ALA A 456 5.09 -8.51 42.59
CA ALA A 456 5.12 -7.63 43.77
C ALA A 456 3.95 -6.65 43.76
N GLN A 457 3.63 -6.13 44.96
CA GLN A 457 2.79 -4.95 45.10
C GLN A 457 3.50 -3.74 44.51
N GLN A 458 2.82 -2.99 43.65
CA GLN A 458 3.35 -1.80 42.98
C GLN A 458 2.41 -0.61 43.21
N ASP A 459 2.97 0.58 43.40
CA ASP A 459 2.20 1.82 43.54
C ASP A 459 1.64 2.29 42.20
N ALA A 460 0.59 3.12 42.26
CA ALA A 460 0.02 3.76 41.08
C ALA A 460 1.09 4.57 40.33
N GLY A 461 1.29 4.29 39.04
CA GLY A 461 2.36 4.93 38.30
C GLY A 461 2.80 4.17 37.05
N TRP A 462 3.78 4.77 36.38
CA TRP A 462 4.55 4.13 35.33
C TRP A 462 5.74 3.40 35.94
N HIS A 463 5.99 2.20 35.45
CA HIS A 463 7.04 1.30 35.90
C HIS A 463 7.85 0.83 34.70
N ASP A 464 9.17 0.80 34.87
CA ASP A 464 10.12 0.32 33.87
C ASP A 464 10.94 -0.82 34.50
N VAL A 465 10.93 -1.99 33.87
CA VAL A 465 11.67 -3.16 34.36
C VAL A 465 12.54 -3.76 33.27
N THR A 466 13.77 -4.11 33.63
CA THR A 466 14.71 -4.74 32.69
C THR A 466 14.53 -6.26 32.71
N PHE A 467 14.36 -6.86 31.54
CA PHE A 467 14.40 -8.30 31.34
C PHE A 467 15.70 -8.68 30.62
N SER A 468 16.45 -9.64 31.17
CA SER A 468 17.66 -10.20 30.57
C SER A 468 17.42 -11.67 30.21
N ALA A 469 17.70 -12.02 28.96
CA ALA A 469 17.43 -13.33 28.37
C ALA A 469 18.73 -14.09 28.02
N GLY A 470 19.82 -13.84 28.74
CA GLY A 470 21.15 -14.39 28.42
C GLY A 470 21.18 -15.92 28.24
N THR A 471 20.36 -16.65 28.99
CA THR A 471 20.28 -18.12 28.95
C THR A 471 19.24 -18.66 27.96
N LEU A 472 18.41 -17.81 27.35
CA LEU A 472 17.35 -18.22 26.44
C LEU A 472 17.86 -18.31 24.98
N SER A 473 17.22 -19.12 24.14
CA SER A 473 17.55 -19.25 22.72
C SER A 473 16.93 -18.11 21.90
N SER A 474 17.56 -17.72 20.78
CA SER A 474 16.94 -16.79 19.81
C SER A 474 15.53 -17.26 19.43
N GLY A 475 14.58 -16.34 19.33
CA GLY A 475 13.20 -16.68 19.04
C GLY A 475 12.19 -15.69 19.58
N ILE A 476 10.91 -16.01 19.38
CA ILE A 476 9.79 -15.21 19.86
C ILE A 476 9.42 -15.68 21.28
N TYR A 477 9.19 -14.72 22.16
CA TYR A 477 8.69 -14.92 23.51
C TYR A 477 7.44 -14.08 23.71
N ILE A 478 6.60 -14.50 24.64
CA ILE A 478 5.35 -13.82 24.99
C ILE A 478 5.51 -13.33 26.43
N TYR A 479 5.19 -12.07 26.71
CA TYR A 479 5.15 -11.58 28.09
C TYR A 479 3.77 -11.06 28.43
N ARG A 480 3.33 -11.37 29.65
CA ARG A 480 1.99 -11.08 30.15
C ARG A 480 2.09 -10.32 31.46
N LEU A 481 1.41 -9.18 31.50
CA LEU A 481 1.18 -8.39 32.72
C LEU A 481 -0.20 -8.73 33.27
N THR A 482 -0.28 -9.03 34.57
CA THR A 482 -1.55 -9.17 35.30
C THR A 482 -1.54 -8.26 36.52
N ALA A 483 -2.61 -7.49 36.72
CA ALA A 483 -2.79 -6.59 37.86
C ALA A 483 -4.30 -6.49 38.21
N GLY A 484 -4.75 -7.21 39.23
CA GLY A 484 -6.18 -7.41 39.48
C GLY A 484 -6.86 -8.10 38.29
N ASP A 485 -7.98 -7.55 37.81
CA ASP A 485 -8.71 -8.05 36.64
C ASP A 485 -8.04 -7.70 35.30
N PHE A 486 -7.04 -6.83 35.30
CA PHE A 486 -6.33 -6.47 34.08
C PHE A 486 -5.32 -7.56 33.71
N SER A 487 -5.41 -8.07 32.49
CA SER A 487 -4.46 -9.02 31.93
C SER A 487 -4.18 -8.67 30.47
N TYR A 488 -2.93 -8.36 30.15
CA TYR A 488 -2.51 -7.99 28.79
C TYR A 488 -1.22 -8.67 28.40
N THR A 489 -1.11 -9.02 27.11
CA THR A 489 -0.03 -9.86 26.60
C THR A 489 0.60 -9.22 25.36
N ARG A 490 1.93 -9.32 25.24
CA ARG A 490 2.71 -8.85 24.09
C ARG A 490 3.77 -9.87 23.70
N LYS A 491 4.30 -9.73 22.49
CA LYS A 491 5.37 -10.59 21.95
C LYS A 491 6.68 -9.81 21.92
N MET A 492 7.80 -10.48 22.14
CA MET A 492 9.16 -9.96 21.99
C MET A 492 10.03 -10.95 21.24
N MET A 493 11.11 -10.48 20.64
CA MET A 493 12.03 -11.28 19.84
C MET A 493 13.44 -11.16 20.42
N LEU A 494 14.01 -12.28 20.84
CA LEU A 494 15.42 -12.37 21.22
C LEU A 494 16.24 -12.73 19.99
N LEU A 495 17.32 -12.00 19.74
CA LEU A 495 18.26 -12.25 18.65
C LEU A 495 19.67 -12.40 19.24
N LYS A 496 20.18 -13.62 19.35
CA LYS A 496 21.60 -13.87 19.66
C LYS A 496 22.49 -13.69 18.44
#